data_AF-A0A959SBF7-F1
#
_entry.id   AF-A0A959SBF7-F1
#
_cell.length_a   1.000
_cell.length_b   1.000
_cell.length_c   1.000
_cell.angle_alpha   90.00
_cell.angle_beta   90.00
_cell.angle_gamma   90.00
#
_symmetry.space_group_name_H-M   'P 1'
#
loop_
_entity.id
_entity.type
_entity.pdbx_description
1 polymer ?
#
loop_
_entity_poly.entity_id
_entity_poly.type
_entity_poly.pdbx_seq_one_letter_code
_entity_poly.pdbx_strand_id
1 'polypeptide(L)'
;MEVRKVDASEITYEEFHAEHWIPRVPLVFKNATRNWGAFDRFSPDWFRTHYGERRTVVDGKEYTMTEILDLVEGKDTSRPVPYPCKYHLPSQLPELVSMVEPLDLGFARPNWLESSWFRRGYWGSALEMFIGGVGGKFPYVHKDYYHLSAWINQLYGHKQFTVWPDGQDEALY
;
A
#
# COMPACT_ATOMS: atom_id res chain seq x y z
N MET A 1 -5.26 -1.73 22.22
CA MET A 1 -3.98 -1.00 22.24
C MET A 1 -3.96 -0.08 21.04
N GLU A 2 -3.64 1.21 21.20
CA GLU A 2 -3.44 2.10 20.06
C GLU A 2 -2.04 1.90 19.47
N VAL A 3 -1.92 1.91 18.14
CA VAL A 3 -0.62 1.80 17.46
C VAL A 3 0.18 3.09 17.65
N ARG A 4 1.44 2.99 18.10
CA ARG A 4 2.36 4.13 18.26
C ARG A 4 2.53 4.85 16.92
N LYS A 5 2.62 6.17 16.96
CA LYS A 5 2.91 7.02 15.79
C LYS A 5 4.09 7.92 16.11
N VAL A 6 5.08 7.98 15.22
CA VAL A 6 6.32 8.76 15.41
C VAL A 6 6.67 9.49 14.13
N ASP A 7 7.28 10.67 14.20
CA ASP A 7 7.85 11.28 13.01
C ASP A 7 9.05 10.45 12.52
N ALA A 8 9.18 10.27 11.21
CA ALA A 8 10.29 9.51 10.63
C ALA A 8 11.67 10.10 10.99
N SER A 9 11.75 11.39 11.30
CA SER A 9 13.00 12.04 11.74
C SER A 9 13.32 11.87 13.23
N GLU A 10 12.38 11.33 14.02
CA GLU A 10 12.50 11.19 15.48
C GLU A 10 12.85 9.76 15.94
N ILE A 11 13.02 8.82 15.01
CA ILE A 11 13.37 7.43 15.32
C ILE A 11 14.50 6.97 14.39
N THR A 12 15.52 6.34 14.99
CA THR A 12 16.61 5.74 14.24
C THR A 12 16.21 4.37 13.67
N TYR A 13 16.97 3.89 12.68
CA TYR A 13 16.77 2.55 12.15
C TYR A 13 16.97 1.49 13.24
N GLU A 14 17.97 1.67 14.11
CA GLU A 14 18.33 0.76 15.19
C GLU A 14 17.21 0.64 16.23
N GLU A 15 16.62 1.78 16.63
CA GLU A 15 15.48 1.82 17.54
C GLU A 15 14.25 1.17 16.90
N PHE A 16 13.92 1.50 15.65
CA PHE A 16 12.84 0.83 14.92
C PHE A 16 13.06 -0.69 14.87
N HIS A 17 14.27 -1.12 14.56
CA HIS A 17 14.59 -2.52 14.41
C HIS A 17 14.45 -3.27 15.75
N ALA A 18 14.97 -2.71 16.84
CA ALA A 18 14.95 -3.33 18.17
C ALA A 18 13.57 -3.28 18.84
N GLU A 19 12.86 -2.15 18.75
CA GLU A 19 11.61 -1.92 19.49
C GLU A 19 10.35 -2.34 18.72
N HIS A 20 10.43 -2.45 17.39
CA HIS A 20 9.25 -2.69 16.55
C HIS A 20 9.43 -3.89 15.62
N TRP A 21 10.51 -3.96 14.85
CA TRP A 21 10.71 -5.03 13.89
C TRP A 21 10.90 -6.41 14.54
N ILE A 22 11.93 -6.58 15.39
CA ILE A 22 12.20 -7.83 16.11
C ILE A 22 10.99 -8.31 16.94
N PRO A 23 10.36 -7.46 17.78
CA PRO A 23 9.23 -7.89 18.59
C PRO A 23 7.91 -7.97 17.80
N ARG A 24 7.90 -7.59 16.51
CA ARG A 24 6.73 -7.62 15.62
C ARG A 24 5.60 -6.71 16.11
N VAL A 25 5.96 -5.51 16.56
CA VAL A 25 5.03 -4.48 17.05
C VAL A 25 4.81 -3.44 15.95
N PRO A 26 3.57 -3.24 15.47
CA PRO A 26 3.29 -2.27 14.41
C PRO A 26 3.63 -0.84 14.84
N LEU A 27 4.06 -0.03 13.87
CA LEU A 27 4.41 1.38 14.04
C LEU A 27 3.88 2.18 12.85
N VAL A 28 3.38 3.40 13.10
CA VAL A 28 3.06 4.35 12.03
C VAL A 28 4.14 5.44 11.99
N PHE A 29 4.84 5.51 10.86
CA PHE A 29 5.74 6.61 10.58
C PHE A 29 4.97 7.79 9.97
N LYS A 30 5.07 8.96 10.59
CA LYS A 30 4.63 10.22 10.00
C LYS A 30 5.75 10.76 9.12
N ASN A 31 5.41 11.41 8.02
CA ASN A 31 6.35 12.11 7.13
C ASN A 31 7.44 11.23 6.46
N ALA A 32 7.35 9.89 6.52
CA ALA A 32 8.34 8.99 5.90
C ALA A 32 8.43 9.16 4.37
N THR A 33 7.31 9.43 3.71
CA THR A 33 7.23 9.60 2.25
C THR A 33 7.41 11.05 1.79
N ARG A 34 7.84 11.98 2.66
CA ARG A 34 7.96 13.41 2.32
C ARG A 34 8.90 13.68 1.14
N ASN A 35 9.90 12.83 0.94
CA ASN A 35 10.88 12.96 -0.14
C ASN A 35 10.44 12.32 -1.46
N TRP A 36 9.29 11.63 -1.48
CA TRP A 36 8.75 11.04 -2.71
C TRP A 36 8.26 12.12 -3.66
N GLY A 37 8.50 11.96 -4.96
CA GLY A 37 7.95 12.84 -5.99
C GLY A 37 6.42 12.84 -6.07
N ALA A 38 5.78 11.82 -5.47
CA ALA A 38 4.34 11.70 -5.30
C ALA A 38 3.77 12.55 -4.15
N PHE A 39 4.60 13.00 -3.19
CA PHE A 39 4.17 13.76 -2.02
C PHE A 39 3.47 15.06 -2.44
N ASP A 40 2.32 15.34 -1.84
CA ASP A 40 1.41 16.46 -2.17
C ASP A 40 0.98 16.58 -3.65
N ARG A 41 1.23 15.55 -4.46
CA ARG A 41 0.88 15.53 -5.89
C ARG A 41 -0.21 14.52 -6.21
N PHE A 42 -0.10 13.32 -5.65
CA PHE A 42 -1.07 12.26 -5.92
C PHE A 42 -2.43 12.60 -5.30
N SER A 43 -3.43 12.74 -6.17
CA SER A 43 -4.83 12.99 -5.81
C SER A 43 -5.73 12.42 -6.89
N PRO A 44 -7.02 12.15 -6.60
CA PRO A 44 -7.97 11.70 -7.61
C PRO A 44 -7.99 12.58 -8.88
N ASP A 45 -7.97 13.90 -8.72
CA ASP A 45 -8.03 14.83 -9.86
C ASP A 45 -6.74 14.83 -10.69
N TRP A 46 -5.58 14.70 -10.03
CA TRP A 46 -4.31 14.52 -10.74
C TRP A 46 -4.32 13.22 -11.55
N PHE A 47 -4.79 12.12 -10.96
CA PHE A 47 -4.91 10.84 -11.65
C PHE A 47 -5.91 10.88 -12.81
N ARG A 48 -7.06 11.53 -12.67
CA ARG A 48 -8.00 11.75 -13.79
C ARG A 48 -7.32 12.47 -14.95
N THR A 49 -6.60 13.55 -14.65
CA THR A 49 -5.98 14.41 -15.65
C THR A 49 -4.88 13.71 -16.42
N HIS A 50 -4.03 12.95 -15.73
CA HIS A 50 -2.82 12.37 -16.33
C HIS A 50 -2.96 10.90 -16.73
N TYR A 51 -3.87 10.16 -16.09
CA TYR A 51 -3.96 8.70 -16.20
C TYR A 51 -5.40 8.20 -16.31
N GLY A 52 -6.39 9.06 -16.56
CA GLY A 52 -7.81 8.69 -16.59
C GLY A 52 -8.13 7.49 -17.49
N GLU A 53 -7.49 7.42 -18.66
CA GLU A 53 -7.67 6.34 -19.65
C GLU A 53 -6.88 5.05 -19.33
N ARG A 54 -6.04 5.04 -18.29
CA ARG A 54 -5.30 3.83 -17.89
C ARG A 54 -6.28 2.77 -17.43
N ARG A 55 -6.10 1.54 -17.93
CA ARG A 55 -7.01 0.42 -17.67
C ARG A 55 -6.43 -0.56 -16.67
N THR A 56 -7.32 -1.17 -15.89
CA THR A 56 -7.01 -2.34 -15.06
C THR A 56 -8.20 -3.28 -15.07
N VAL A 57 -7.96 -4.53 -14.67
CA VAL A 57 -9.00 -5.56 -14.57
C VAL A 57 -9.26 -5.84 -13.10
N VAL A 58 -10.50 -5.71 -12.67
CA VAL A 58 -10.97 -6.07 -11.32
C VAL A 58 -12.11 -7.07 -11.47
N ASP A 59 -11.98 -8.23 -10.83
CA ASP A 59 -12.94 -9.35 -10.90
C ASP A 59 -13.37 -9.71 -12.34
N GLY A 60 -12.39 -9.75 -13.25
CA GLY A 60 -12.62 -10.11 -14.66
C GLY A 60 -13.24 -9.01 -15.51
N LYS A 61 -13.52 -7.83 -14.94
CA LYS A 61 -14.06 -6.68 -15.66
C LYS A 61 -13.00 -5.58 -15.81
N GLU A 62 -12.91 -5.04 -17.02
CA GLU A 62 -12.02 -3.93 -17.32
C GLU A 62 -12.67 -2.60 -16.92
N TYR A 63 -11.86 -1.71 -16.36
CA TYR A 63 -12.24 -0.34 -15.98
C TYR A 63 -11.15 0.64 -16.40
N THR A 64 -11.55 1.86 -16.78
CA THR A 64 -10.62 2.99 -16.80
C THR A 64 -10.41 3.53 -15.38
N MET A 65 -9.29 4.23 -15.17
CA MET A 65 -9.01 4.88 -13.88
C MET A 65 -10.06 5.93 -13.55
N THR A 66 -10.55 6.70 -14.54
CA THR A 66 -11.65 7.65 -14.34
C THR A 66 -12.92 6.95 -13.84
N GLU A 67 -13.30 5.82 -14.45
CA GLU A 67 -14.47 5.05 -14.00
C GLU A 67 -14.31 4.57 -12.56
N ILE A 68 -13.12 4.06 -12.20
CA ILE A 68 -12.81 3.64 -10.83
C ILE A 68 -12.96 4.82 -9.87
N LEU A 69 -12.37 5.97 -10.20
CA LEU A 69 -12.38 7.16 -9.34
C LEU A 69 -13.81 7.71 -9.14
N ASP A 70 -14.65 7.64 -10.17
CA ASP A 70 -16.04 8.07 -10.06
C ASP A 70 -16.89 7.11 -9.23
N LEU A 71 -16.62 5.80 -9.30
CA LEU A 71 -17.27 4.79 -8.45
C LEU A 71 -16.85 4.95 -6.98
N VAL A 72 -15.55 5.09 -6.68
CA VAL A 72 -15.07 5.19 -5.28
C VAL A 72 -15.50 6.49 -4.58
N GLU A 73 -15.72 7.56 -5.35
CA GLU A 73 -16.24 8.84 -4.83
C GLU A 73 -17.78 8.88 -4.76
N GLY A 74 -18.47 7.84 -5.25
CA GLY A 74 -19.92 7.77 -5.26
C GLY A 74 -20.58 8.69 -6.31
N LYS A 75 -19.83 9.17 -7.31
CA LYS A 75 -20.38 9.90 -8.47
C LYS A 75 -21.20 8.97 -9.37
N ASP A 76 -20.81 7.70 -9.43
CA ASP A 76 -21.61 6.61 -10.02
C ASP A 76 -21.98 5.60 -8.92
N THR A 77 -23.28 5.41 -8.70
CA THR A 77 -23.83 4.44 -7.74
C THR A 77 -24.59 3.31 -8.42
N SER A 78 -24.61 3.28 -9.76
CA SER A 78 -25.32 2.27 -10.55
C SER A 78 -24.63 0.90 -10.54
N ARG A 79 -23.36 0.86 -10.11
CA ARG A 79 -22.49 -0.33 -10.12
C ARG A 79 -21.75 -0.44 -8.79
N PRO A 80 -21.39 -1.65 -8.35
CA PRO A 80 -20.56 -1.83 -7.16
C PRO A 80 -19.17 -1.23 -7.38
N VAL A 81 -18.58 -0.74 -6.30
CA VAL A 81 -17.20 -0.25 -6.30
C VAL A 81 -16.24 -1.44 -6.51
N PRO A 82 -15.36 -1.41 -7.51
CA PRO A 82 -14.40 -2.49 -7.75
C PRO A 82 -13.40 -2.58 -6.59
N TYR A 83 -13.28 -3.75 -5.96
CA TYR A 83 -12.33 -3.94 -4.86
C TYR A 83 -11.87 -5.40 -4.68
N PRO A 84 -10.56 -5.67 -4.47
CA PRO A 84 -9.46 -4.70 -4.42
C PRO A 84 -9.12 -4.15 -5.81
N CYS A 85 -9.16 -2.84 -5.97
CA CYS A 85 -8.68 -2.18 -7.17
C CYS A 85 -7.21 -1.84 -7.00
N LYS A 86 -6.34 -2.64 -7.63
CA LYS A 86 -4.89 -2.50 -7.55
C LYS A 86 -4.25 -2.29 -8.92
N TYR A 87 -3.18 -1.51 -8.92
CA TYR A 87 -2.26 -1.34 -10.03
C TYR A 87 -0.88 -1.82 -9.60
N HIS A 88 -0.34 -2.83 -10.27
CA HIS A 88 1.07 -3.19 -10.12
C HIS A 88 1.92 -2.15 -10.85
N LEU A 89 2.57 -1.26 -10.10
CA LEU A 89 3.23 -0.08 -10.67
C LEU A 89 4.28 -0.45 -11.74
N PRO A 90 5.20 -1.40 -11.52
CA PRO A 90 6.24 -1.70 -12.51
C PRO A 90 5.72 -2.15 -13.88
N SER A 91 4.53 -2.75 -13.95
CA SER A 91 3.98 -3.25 -15.22
C SER A 91 2.83 -2.42 -15.78
N GLN A 92 2.00 -1.82 -14.93
CA GLN A 92 0.80 -1.09 -15.36
C GLN A 92 1.00 0.43 -15.40
N LEU A 93 1.88 0.97 -14.54
CA LEU A 93 2.15 2.40 -14.40
C LEU A 93 3.66 2.64 -14.14
N PRO A 94 4.56 2.12 -15.00
CA PRO A 94 6.00 2.14 -14.75
C PRO A 94 6.57 3.56 -14.55
N GLU A 95 5.96 4.55 -15.19
CA GLU A 95 6.30 5.97 -15.03
C GLU A 95 6.12 6.51 -13.60
N LEU A 96 5.31 5.85 -12.77
CA LEU A 96 5.10 6.25 -11.38
C LEU A 96 6.12 5.65 -10.41
N VAL A 97 6.90 4.64 -10.84
CA VAL A 97 7.84 3.95 -9.95
C VAL A 97 8.87 4.93 -9.35
N SER A 98 9.46 5.79 -10.17
CA SER A 98 10.42 6.81 -9.69
C SER A 98 9.78 7.89 -8.81
N MET A 99 8.45 8.03 -8.85
CA MET A 99 7.73 9.00 -8.01
C MET A 99 7.54 8.51 -6.57
N VAL A 100 7.71 7.21 -6.32
CA VAL A 100 7.57 6.58 -5.00
C VAL A 100 8.89 6.04 -4.45
N GLU A 101 10.01 6.57 -4.93
CA GLU A 101 11.34 6.24 -4.44
C GLU A 101 11.86 7.29 -3.42
N PRO A 102 12.72 6.89 -2.46
CA PRO A 102 13.20 5.54 -2.22
C PRO A 102 12.13 4.66 -1.55
N LEU A 103 12.04 3.39 -1.96
CA LEU A 103 11.06 2.43 -1.42
C LEU A 103 11.40 1.96 0.00
N ASP A 104 12.68 2.00 0.37
CA ASP A 104 13.10 1.55 1.70
C ASP A 104 12.70 2.54 2.81
N LEU A 105 12.41 3.80 2.46
CA LEU A 105 12.09 4.89 3.39
C LEU A 105 13.13 5.08 4.53
N GLY A 106 14.34 4.52 4.38
CA GLY A 106 15.36 4.42 5.44
C GLY A 106 15.14 3.29 6.46
N PHE A 107 14.00 2.60 6.44
CA PHE A 107 13.61 1.63 7.49
C PHE A 107 13.35 0.21 6.96
N ALA A 108 12.84 0.05 5.74
CA ALA A 108 12.54 -1.24 5.10
C ALA A 108 13.81 -1.90 4.52
N ARG A 109 14.84 -2.06 5.36
CA ARG A 109 16.13 -2.64 4.98
C ARG A 109 16.63 -3.60 6.06
N PRO A 110 17.47 -4.60 5.70
CA PRO A 110 17.78 -5.00 4.33
C PRO A 110 16.57 -5.67 3.65
N ASN A 111 16.37 -5.37 2.37
CA ASN A 111 15.36 -6.06 1.55
C ASN A 111 15.98 -7.27 0.84
N TRP A 112 15.92 -8.45 1.47
CA TRP A 112 16.49 -9.68 0.90
C TRP A 112 15.89 -10.09 -0.45
N LEU A 113 14.73 -9.56 -0.80
CA LEU A 113 14.06 -9.80 -2.08
C LEU A 113 14.74 -9.08 -3.24
N GLU A 114 15.66 -8.17 -2.97
CA GLU A 114 16.55 -7.55 -3.96
C GLU A 114 17.84 -8.36 -4.17
N SER A 115 18.12 -9.34 -3.31
CA SER A 115 19.27 -10.21 -3.47
C SER A 115 19.09 -11.14 -4.67
N SER A 116 20.14 -11.28 -5.48
CA SER A 116 20.18 -12.25 -6.59
C SER A 116 20.06 -13.70 -6.14
N TRP A 117 20.27 -13.97 -4.85
CA TRP A 117 20.15 -15.30 -4.25
C TRP A 117 18.69 -15.68 -4.00
N PHE A 118 17.79 -14.70 -3.96
CA PHE A 118 16.35 -14.90 -3.88
C PHE A 118 15.73 -14.70 -5.27
N ARG A 119 15.18 -15.77 -5.85
CA ARG A 119 14.41 -15.65 -7.09
C ARG A 119 13.04 -15.06 -6.78
N ARG A 120 12.83 -13.80 -7.18
CA ARG A 120 11.54 -13.11 -7.10
C ARG A 120 10.46 -13.91 -7.83
N GLY A 121 9.46 -14.38 -7.10
CA GLY A 121 8.11 -14.52 -7.66
C GLY A 121 7.39 -13.17 -7.60
N TYR A 122 6.34 -12.97 -8.40
CA TYR A 122 5.50 -11.75 -8.37
C TYR A 122 5.09 -11.34 -6.94
N TRP A 123 4.76 -12.33 -6.12
CA TRP A 123 4.31 -12.17 -4.73
C TRP A 123 5.40 -11.79 -3.72
N GLY A 124 6.68 -11.83 -4.12
CA GLY A 124 7.80 -11.55 -3.23
C GLY A 124 8.13 -10.08 -3.11
N SER A 125 7.80 -9.23 -4.09
CA SER A 125 8.26 -7.82 -4.11
C SER A 125 7.27 -6.89 -4.78
N ALA A 126 5.98 -7.09 -4.52
CA ALA A 126 4.92 -6.37 -5.20
C ALA A 126 4.91 -4.89 -4.79
N LEU A 127 5.09 -4.00 -5.77
CA LEU A 127 4.86 -2.56 -5.62
C LEU A 127 3.49 -2.24 -6.22
N GLU A 128 2.50 -2.09 -5.35
CA GLU A 128 1.10 -1.95 -5.75
C GLU A 128 0.51 -0.64 -5.24
N MET A 129 -0.23 0.05 -6.11
CA MET A 129 -1.10 1.16 -5.75
C MET A 129 -2.53 0.66 -5.58
N PHE A 130 -3.13 0.95 -4.43
CA PHE A 130 -4.51 0.60 -4.11
C PHE A 130 -5.41 1.83 -4.22
N ILE A 131 -6.54 1.67 -4.91
CA ILE A 131 -7.62 2.66 -4.95
C ILE A 131 -8.85 2.04 -4.28
N GLY A 132 -9.48 2.79 -3.38
CA GLY A 132 -10.66 2.34 -2.66
C GLY A 132 -11.53 3.52 -2.21
N GLY A 133 -12.82 3.27 -2.07
CA GLY A 133 -13.81 4.25 -1.61
C GLY A 133 -14.19 4.07 -0.14
N VAL A 134 -15.05 4.97 0.34
CA VAL A 134 -15.61 4.89 1.71
C VAL A 134 -16.32 3.54 1.90
N GLY A 135 -16.04 2.86 3.00
CA GLY A 135 -16.58 1.54 3.31
C GLY A 135 -15.90 0.38 2.57
N GLY A 136 -14.98 0.67 1.63
CA GLY A 136 -14.12 -0.34 1.02
C GLY A 136 -13.25 -1.02 2.08
N LYS A 137 -13.23 -2.35 2.07
CA LYS A 137 -12.45 -3.16 3.01
C LYS A 137 -11.79 -4.33 2.30
N PHE A 138 -10.62 -4.73 2.79
CA PHE A 138 -10.02 -6.00 2.37
C PHE A 138 -10.98 -7.15 2.72
N PRO A 139 -11.20 -8.11 1.81
CA PRO A 139 -12.31 -9.06 1.93
C PRO A 139 -12.20 -10.00 3.13
N TYR A 140 -10.99 -10.21 3.65
CA TYR A 140 -10.73 -11.10 4.78
C TYR A 140 -9.52 -10.64 5.60
N VAL A 141 -9.46 -11.05 6.86
CA VAL A 141 -8.25 -10.88 7.69
C VAL A 141 -7.22 -11.90 7.24
N HIS A 142 -5.95 -11.49 7.11
CA HIS A 142 -4.89 -12.36 6.64
C HIS A 142 -3.54 -12.00 7.23
N LYS A 143 -2.60 -12.94 7.07
CA LYS A 143 -1.17 -12.71 7.13
C LYS A 143 -0.63 -12.59 5.71
N ASP A 144 0.33 -11.70 5.50
CA ASP A 144 0.97 -11.54 4.21
C ASP A 144 1.72 -12.82 3.81
N TYR A 145 1.72 -13.09 2.50
CA TYR A 145 2.36 -14.28 1.93
C TYR A 145 3.87 -14.33 2.27
N TYR A 146 4.38 -15.55 2.43
CA TYR A 146 5.78 -15.84 2.77
C TYR A 146 6.28 -15.20 4.07
N HIS A 147 5.38 -14.79 4.96
CA HIS A 147 5.73 -14.11 6.21
C HIS A 147 6.55 -12.83 6.00
N LEU A 148 6.39 -12.19 4.84
CA LEU A 148 6.98 -10.89 4.55
C LEU A 148 6.29 -9.82 5.39
N SER A 149 6.99 -8.71 5.61
CA SER A 149 6.36 -7.51 6.17
C SER A 149 5.93 -6.56 5.07
N ALA A 150 4.75 -5.97 5.23
CA ALA A 150 4.23 -4.96 4.33
C ALA A 150 4.48 -3.54 4.85
N TRP A 151 4.78 -2.65 3.92
CA TRP A 151 4.84 -1.20 4.14
C TRP A 151 3.69 -0.56 3.39
N ILE A 152 2.73 0.02 4.13
CA ILE A 152 1.54 0.62 3.53
C ILE A 152 1.62 2.14 3.66
N ASN A 153 1.74 2.81 2.52
CA ASN A 153 1.93 4.25 2.42
C ASN A 153 0.63 4.93 2.00
N GLN A 154 0.00 5.67 2.92
CA GLN A 154 -1.23 6.40 2.64
C GLN A 154 -0.91 7.73 1.94
N LEU A 155 -1.25 7.84 0.66
CA LEU A 155 -0.98 9.04 -0.15
C LEU A 155 -2.16 10.02 -0.21
N TYR A 156 -3.39 9.53 -0.11
CA TYR A 156 -4.61 10.35 -0.14
C TYR A 156 -5.73 9.71 0.69
N GLY A 157 -6.47 10.50 1.46
CA GLY A 157 -7.61 10.03 2.27
C GLY A 157 -7.21 9.30 3.55
N HIS A 158 -8.15 8.52 4.11
CA HIS A 158 -7.98 7.85 5.40
C HIS A 158 -8.28 6.34 5.30
N LYS A 159 -7.42 5.53 5.91
CA LYS A 159 -7.61 4.08 6.03
C LYS A 159 -7.54 3.66 7.50
N GLN A 160 -8.48 2.83 7.91
CA GLN A 160 -8.49 2.22 9.25
C GLN A 160 -7.88 0.83 9.18
N PHE A 161 -7.00 0.52 10.14
CA PHE A 161 -6.40 -0.80 10.30
C PHE A 161 -6.84 -1.41 11.62
N THR A 162 -7.09 -2.70 11.59
CA THR A 162 -7.15 -3.55 12.77
C THR A 162 -6.09 -4.63 12.58
N VAL A 163 -5.24 -4.81 13.58
CA VAL A 163 -4.12 -5.75 13.57
C VAL A 163 -4.18 -6.57 14.84
N TRP A 164 -3.87 -7.86 14.72
CA TRP A 164 -3.86 -8.80 15.82
C TRP A 164 -2.44 -9.30 16.07
N PRO A 165 -2.08 -9.61 17.32
CA PRO A 165 -0.83 -10.30 17.61
C PRO A 165 -0.72 -11.62 16.84
N ASP A 166 0.51 -12.00 16.54
CA ASP A 166 0.79 -13.31 15.94
C ASP A 166 0.37 -14.46 16.86
N GLY A 167 0.09 -15.64 16.28
CA GLY A 167 -0.28 -16.86 17.00
C GLY A 167 -1.75 -16.96 17.38
N GLN A 168 -2.63 -16.24 16.68
CA GLN A 168 -4.10 -16.33 16.80
C GLN A 168 -4.76 -16.78 15.50
N ASP A 169 -4.03 -17.55 14.68
CA ASP A 169 -4.44 -17.96 13.34
C ASP A 169 -5.77 -18.72 13.34
N GLU A 170 -6.02 -19.50 14.39
CA GLU A 170 -7.27 -20.23 14.60
C GLU A 170 -8.49 -19.33 14.79
N ALA A 171 -8.30 -18.05 15.13
CA ALA A 171 -9.38 -17.08 15.28
C ALA A 171 -9.63 -16.26 14.00
N LEU A 172 -8.83 -16.46 12.94
CA LEU A 172 -8.91 -15.70 11.69
C LEU A 172 -9.84 -16.35 10.63
N TYR A 173 -10.34 -17.56 10.87
CA TYR A 173 -11.13 -18.36 9.92
C TYR A 173 -12.37 -19.01 10.54
#